data_AF-A0A2E4HMI7-F1
#
_entry.id   AF-A0A2E4HMI7-F1
#
_cell.length_a   1.000
_cell.length_b   1.000
_cell.length_c   1.000
_cell.angle_alpha   90.00
_cell.angle_beta   90.00
_cell.angle_gamma   90.00
#
_symmetry.space_group_name_H-M   'P 1'
#
loop_
_entity.id
_entity.type
_entity.pdbx_description
1 polymer ?
#
loop_
_entity_poly.entity_id
_entity_poly.type
_entity_poly.pdbx_seq_one_letter_code
_entity_poly.pdbx_strand_id
1 'polypeptide(L)'
;MNLKLNFVSALLFFLLLTCCFQIPLSFEQAPAVLSSFVVLDPNGNDITDKSLVAGGAYTVKFTIEIGATLSDNILLSTSMEKSGNEFWTLENNYAGVDTSTWTPGSQSIMFQAKEGIAEFTLNGMIPGDITEQQLQDIQKTVHSLQQFSILILSLESMEILDDKTYTITDQTIITYENLLSDKRKILSETSMDAKYSELALSIVNEAETLTSFGFYDDAIVLLSTIPNSDFPEPPMTTTLYMAASISFALISLILAFLFYRARTSNSFLVSYVNDKANRLDLVLVRAQRIDKELATEIESIKKELEHLE
;
A
#
# COMPACT_ATOMS: atom_id res chain seq x y z
N MET A 1 47.90 -42.83 -35.59
CA MET A 1 46.70 -43.64 -35.28
C MET A 1 46.93 -44.34 -33.95
N ASN A 2 46.44 -43.75 -32.86
CA ASN A 2 46.19 -44.39 -31.55
C ASN A 2 45.71 -43.30 -30.57
N LEU A 3 44.47 -42.86 -30.76
CA LEU A 3 43.76 -42.00 -29.81
C LEU A 3 42.65 -42.84 -29.16
N LYS A 4 43.03 -43.90 -28.44
CA LYS A 4 42.18 -44.54 -27.43
C LYS A 4 42.75 -44.19 -26.07
N LEU A 5 42.77 -42.88 -25.77
CA LEU A 5 42.99 -42.42 -24.41
C LEU A 5 41.69 -42.70 -23.65
N ASN A 6 41.79 -43.63 -22.70
CA ASN A 6 40.68 -44.22 -21.96
C ASN A 6 39.71 -43.17 -21.44
N PHE A 7 38.48 -43.19 -21.96
CA PHE A 7 37.35 -42.41 -21.46
C PHE A 7 37.16 -42.59 -19.95
N VAL A 8 37.47 -43.78 -19.44
CA VAL A 8 37.48 -44.12 -18.00
C VAL A 8 38.52 -43.30 -17.23
N SER A 9 39.70 -43.03 -17.80
CA SER A 9 40.76 -42.24 -17.16
C SER A 9 40.41 -40.74 -17.13
N ALA A 10 39.71 -40.24 -18.16
CA ALA A 10 39.21 -38.87 -18.17
C ALA A 10 38.06 -38.68 -17.17
N LEU A 11 37.16 -39.67 -17.07
CA LEU A 11 36.06 -39.67 -16.09
C LEU A 11 36.59 -39.73 -14.64
N LEU A 12 37.61 -40.55 -14.38
CA LEU A 12 38.23 -40.64 -13.05
C LEU A 12 38.92 -39.33 -12.64
N PHE A 13 39.54 -38.64 -13.60
CA PHE A 13 40.18 -37.34 -13.35
C PHE A 13 39.14 -36.25 -13.07
N PHE A 14 37.99 -36.28 -13.76
CA PHE A 14 36.88 -35.35 -13.50
C PHE A 14 36.21 -35.61 -12.14
N LEU A 15 36.08 -36.88 -11.74
CA LEU A 15 35.51 -37.27 -10.45
C LEU A 15 36.43 -36.89 -9.27
N LEU A 16 37.76 -36.98 -9.46
CA LEU A 16 38.76 -36.52 -8.48
C LEU A 16 38.79 -34.98 -8.37
N LEU A 17 38.55 -34.26 -9.47
CA LEU A 17 38.49 -32.80 -9.44
C LEU A 17 37.24 -32.28 -8.70
N THR A 18 36.12 -33.02 -8.74
CA THR A 18 34.90 -32.67 -8.00
C THR A 18 34.98 -32.96 -6.50
N CYS A 19 35.85 -33.86 -6.05
CA CYS A 19 36.06 -34.12 -4.61
C CYS A 19 36.96 -33.08 -3.92
N CYS A 20 37.76 -32.31 -4.65
CA CYS A 20 38.68 -31.32 -4.06
C CYS A 20 38.05 -29.94 -3.80
N PHE A 21 36.78 -29.73 -4.16
CA PHE A 21 36.07 -28.45 -3.93
C PHE A 21 35.03 -28.52 -2.80
N GLN A 22 35.13 -29.49 -1.90
CA GLN A 22 34.43 -29.41 -0.61
C GLN A 22 35.32 -28.67 0.39
N ILE A 23 35.52 -27.37 0.13
CA ILE A 23 35.92 -26.46 1.20
C ILE A 23 34.73 -26.43 2.14
N PRO A 24 34.85 -26.86 3.41
CA PRO A 24 33.83 -26.54 4.38
C PRO A 24 33.82 -25.02 4.46
N LEU A 25 32.76 -24.41 3.93
CA LEU A 25 32.37 -23.04 4.30
C LEU A 25 32.04 -23.11 5.79
N SER A 26 33.07 -23.01 6.62
CA SER A 26 32.91 -22.56 7.99
C SER A 26 32.40 -21.14 7.86
N PHE A 27 31.08 -20.97 7.96
CA PHE A 27 30.54 -19.65 8.26
C PHE A 27 31.21 -19.24 9.58
N GLU A 28 32.08 -18.24 9.52
CA GLU A 28 32.47 -17.50 10.71
C GLU A 28 31.17 -17.12 11.40
N GLN A 29 30.91 -17.74 12.55
CA GLN A 29 29.75 -17.40 13.36
C GLN A 29 29.92 -15.92 13.67
N ALA A 30 28.95 -15.10 13.24
CA ALA A 30 29.02 -13.66 13.47
C ALA A 30 29.29 -13.42 14.97
N PRO A 31 30.20 -12.50 15.32
CA PRO A 31 30.71 -12.38 16.67
C PRO A 31 29.63 -12.09 17.72
N ALA A 32 28.50 -11.50 17.29
CA ALA A 32 27.27 -11.38 18.04
C ALA A 32 26.07 -11.79 17.17
N VAL A 33 25.15 -12.58 17.72
CA VAL A 33 23.97 -13.09 17.02
C VAL A 33 22.71 -12.90 17.86
N LEU A 34 21.59 -12.56 17.23
CA LEU A 34 20.27 -12.64 17.88
C LEU A 34 19.81 -14.10 17.96
N SER A 35 19.74 -14.66 19.17
CA SER A 35 19.43 -16.08 19.38
C SER A 35 17.96 -16.34 19.74
N SER A 36 17.34 -15.43 20.50
CA SER A 36 15.91 -15.48 20.81
C SER A 36 15.25 -14.17 20.37
N PHE A 37 14.04 -14.26 19.81
CA PHE A 37 13.29 -13.10 19.34
C PHE A 37 11.79 -13.40 19.43
N VAL A 38 11.08 -12.66 20.30
CA VAL A 38 9.66 -12.83 20.55
C VAL A 38 8.97 -11.46 20.51
N VAL A 39 7.90 -11.36 19.74
CA VAL A 39 7.07 -10.15 19.65
C VAL A 39 5.74 -10.38 20.37
N LEU A 40 5.43 -9.52 21.32
CA LEU A 40 4.21 -9.55 22.11
C LEU A 40 3.29 -8.38 21.75
N ASP A 41 2.00 -8.67 21.61
CA ASP A 41 0.95 -7.65 21.49
C ASP A 41 0.71 -6.93 22.84
N PRO A 42 -0.09 -5.85 22.88
CA PRO A 42 -0.44 -5.15 24.13
C PRO A 42 -1.16 -6.03 25.18
N ASN A 43 -1.69 -7.18 24.76
CA ASN A 43 -2.36 -8.14 25.63
C ASN A 43 -1.41 -9.24 26.14
N GLY A 44 -0.14 -9.23 25.73
CA GLY A 44 0.86 -10.23 26.08
C GLY A 44 0.80 -11.52 25.26
N ASN A 45 0.09 -11.54 24.13
CA ASN A 45 0.06 -12.67 23.22
C ASN A 45 1.29 -12.66 22.29
N ASP A 46 1.88 -13.83 22.07
CA ASP A 46 2.94 -14.00 21.08
C ASP A 46 2.38 -13.92 19.66
N ILE A 47 2.95 -13.00 18.88
CA ILE A 47 2.59 -12.71 17.49
C ILE A 47 3.82 -12.69 16.57
N THR A 48 4.92 -13.31 16.98
CA THR A 48 6.21 -13.30 16.26
C THR A 48 6.08 -13.72 14.79
N ASP A 49 5.20 -14.68 14.48
CA ASP A 49 5.01 -15.16 13.10
C ASP A 49 3.88 -14.45 12.33
N LYS A 50 3.34 -13.35 12.86
CA LYS A 50 2.21 -12.62 12.27
C LYS A 50 2.63 -11.24 11.76
N SER A 51 1.88 -10.72 10.79
CA SER A 51 2.00 -9.32 10.38
C SER A 51 1.67 -8.40 11.54
N LEU A 52 2.43 -7.31 11.68
CA LEU A 52 2.18 -6.28 12.68
C LEU A 52 1.25 -5.22 12.09
N VAL A 53 0.54 -4.52 12.96
CA VAL A 53 -0.44 -3.50 12.57
C VAL A 53 0.17 -2.11 12.78
N ALA A 54 0.05 -1.24 11.77
CA ALA A 54 0.42 0.17 11.84
C ALA A 54 -0.31 0.86 13.01
N GLY A 55 0.41 1.69 13.77
CA GLY A 55 -0.09 2.32 14.99
C GLY A 55 -0.18 1.37 16.20
N GLY A 56 0.13 0.08 16.03
CA GLY A 56 0.16 -0.90 17.11
C GLY A 56 1.38 -0.73 18.02
N ALA A 57 1.17 -0.85 19.33
CA ALA A 57 2.24 -0.94 20.32
C ALA A 57 2.66 -2.40 20.53
N TYR A 58 3.96 -2.65 20.60
CA TYR A 58 4.51 -4.00 20.74
C TYR A 58 5.66 -4.03 21.74
N THR A 59 5.79 -5.17 22.41
CA THR A 59 6.92 -5.49 23.27
C THR A 59 7.73 -6.60 22.62
N VAL A 60 8.98 -6.31 22.27
CA VAL A 60 9.91 -7.25 21.65
C VAL A 60 10.91 -7.72 22.69
N LYS A 61 10.97 -9.01 22.95
CA LYS A 61 11.96 -9.62 23.84
C LYS A 61 12.98 -10.39 23.01
N PHE A 62 14.25 -10.13 23.23
CA PHE A 62 15.29 -10.78 22.45
C PHE A 62 16.58 -10.97 23.25
N THR A 63 17.39 -11.90 22.76
CA THR A 63 18.68 -12.24 23.35
C THR A 63 19.78 -12.03 22.33
N ILE A 64 20.83 -11.33 22.74
CA ILE A 64 22.07 -11.20 21.97
C ILE A 64 23.10 -12.13 22.62
N GLU A 65 23.57 -13.11 21.85
CA GLU A 65 24.66 -14.00 22.25
C GLU A 65 25.96 -13.51 21.62
N ILE A 66 26.96 -13.24 22.46
CA ILE A 66 28.27 -12.71 22.05
C ILE A 66 29.31 -13.79 22.34
N GLY A 67 29.81 -14.41 21.28
CA GLY A 67 30.72 -15.56 21.37
C GLY A 67 32.14 -15.19 21.80
N ALA A 68 32.55 -13.94 21.61
CA ALA A 68 33.85 -13.44 22.05
C ALA A 68 33.78 -11.92 22.31
N THR A 69 34.58 -11.44 23.25
CA THR A 69 34.69 -10.00 23.53
C THR A 69 35.23 -9.27 22.30
N LEU A 70 34.51 -8.27 21.81
CA LEU A 70 34.91 -7.45 20.66
C LEU A 70 35.56 -6.16 21.13
N SER A 71 36.45 -5.64 20.29
CA SER A 71 37.07 -4.33 20.48
C SER A 71 36.08 -3.19 20.22
N ASP A 72 35.13 -3.42 19.31
CA ASP A 72 34.15 -2.44 18.89
C ASP A 72 32.89 -2.51 19.74
N ASN A 73 32.22 -1.37 19.91
CA ASN A 73 30.93 -1.32 20.57
C ASN A 73 29.82 -1.82 19.63
N ILE A 74 28.78 -2.40 20.23
CA ILE A 74 27.54 -2.72 19.55
C ILE A 74 26.61 -1.52 19.66
N LEU A 75 26.04 -1.14 18.52
CA LEU A 75 24.94 -0.19 18.38
C LEU A 75 23.64 -0.96 18.17
N LEU A 76 22.71 -0.81 19.09
CA LEU A 76 21.36 -1.34 18.98
C LEU A 76 20.44 -0.19 18.63
N SER A 77 19.64 -0.33 17.58
CA SER A 77 18.72 0.71 17.14
C SER A 77 17.36 0.15 16.73
N THR A 78 16.33 0.97 16.89
CA THR A 78 14.96 0.66 16.48
C THR A 78 14.41 1.78 15.60
N SER A 79 13.63 1.42 14.59
CA SER A 79 12.86 2.38 13.79
C SER A 79 11.48 2.67 14.39
N MET A 80 11.09 1.95 15.46
CA MET A 80 9.77 2.09 16.10
C MET A 80 9.62 3.47 16.78
N GLU A 81 8.38 3.94 16.83
CA GLU A 81 8.00 5.15 17.56
C GLU A 81 7.86 4.88 19.06
N LYS A 82 7.88 5.97 19.82
CA LYS A 82 7.84 5.92 21.29
C LYS A 82 6.44 5.52 21.77
N SER A 83 6.31 4.34 22.38
CA SER A 83 5.07 3.89 23.03
C SER A 83 5.00 4.23 24.53
N GLY A 84 6.13 4.47 25.18
CA GLY A 84 6.24 4.69 26.63
C GLY A 84 7.39 5.62 26.99
N ASN A 85 7.90 5.59 28.23
CA ASN A 85 8.99 6.48 28.62
C ASN A 85 10.36 6.03 28.08
N GLU A 86 10.55 4.72 27.93
CA GLU A 86 11.82 4.08 27.59
C GLU A 86 11.59 3.08 26.45
N PHE A 87 12.55 3.01 25.51
CA PHE A 87 12.55 1.98 24.48
C PHE A 87 13.17 0.69 24.99
N TRP A 88 14.31 0.79 25.67
CA TRP A 88 15.17 -0.36 25.99
C TRP A 88 15.16 -0.64 27.48
N THR A 89 15.02 -1.92 27.83
CA THR A 89 15.21 -2.43 29.18
C THR A 89 16.15 -3.62 29.12
N LEU A 90 17.15 -3.65 30.00
CA LEU A 90 18.03 -4.80 30.17
C LEU A 90 17.43 -5.70 31.25
N GLU A 91 17.14 -6.95 30.92
CA GLU A 91 16.50 -7.91 31.82
C GLU A 91 17.51 -8.66 32.71
N ASN A 92 18.80 -8.61 32.33
CA ASN A 92 19.88 -9.30 33.03
C ASN A 92 21.04 -8.37 33.45
N ASN A 93 21.94 -8.84 34.31
CA ASN A 93 23.12 -8.07 34.73
C ASN A 93 24.30 -8.29 33.79
N TYR A 94 24.15 -7.93 32.52
CA TYR A 94 25.19 -8.13 31.52
C TYR A 94 26.31 -7.08 31.65
N ALA A 95 27.56 -7.54 31.84
CA ALA A 95 28.71 -6.71 32.23
C ALA A 95 29.22 -5.73 31.15
N GLY A 96 28.73 -5.86 29.91
CA GLY A 96 29.06 -4.97 28.80
C GLY A 96 28.16 -3.74 28.70
N VAL A 97 27.05 -3.72 29.44
CA VAL A 97 26.06 -2.64 29.42
C VAL A 97 26.15 -1.82 30.71
N ASP A 98 26.27 -0.50 30.55
CA ASP A 98 26.08 0.46 31.63
C ASP A 98 24.78 1.24 31.40
N THR A 99 23.71 0.82 32.08
CA THR A 99 22.38 1.43 31.96
C THR A 99 22.33 2.87 32.46
N SER A 100 23.30 3.33 33.27
CA SER A 100 23.35 4.71 33.74
C SER A 100 23.69 5.72 32.64
N THR A 101 24.28 5.24 31.54
CA THR A 101 24.62 6.06 30.37
C THR A 101 23.47 6.22 29.38
N TRP A 102 22.38 5.48 29.57
CA TRP A 102 21.27 5.45 28.63
C TRP A 102 20.41 6.70 28.78
N THR A 103 20.10 7.34 27.65
CA THR A 103 19.12 8.42 27.62
C THR A 103 17.72 7.82 27.54
N PRO A 104 16.83 8.10 28.53
CA PRO A 104 15.46 7.61 28.48
C PRO A 104 14.76 8.06 27.19
N GLY A 105 14.23 7.09 26.44
CA GLY A 105 13.55 7.36 25.18
C GLY A 105 14.47 7.56 23.97
N SER A 106 15.76 7.23 24.05
CA SER A 106 16.62 7.11 22.88
C SER A 106 16.26 5.86 22.07
N GLN A 107 16.06 6.01 20.76
CA GLN A 107 15.83 4.91 19.81
C GLN A 107 17.09 4.07 19.57
N SER A 108 18.25 4.50 20.06
CA SER A 108 19.50 3.76 19.97
C SER A 108 20.26 3.75 21.28
N ILE A 109 20.89 2.61 21.57
CA ILE A 109 21.81 2.43 22.70
C ILE A 109 23.11 1.82 22.20
N MET A 110 24.21 2.17 22.84
CA MET A 110 25.53 1.64 22.54
C MET A 110 26.11 0.97 23.77
N PHE A 111 26.74 -0.19 23.60
CA PHE A 111 27.34 -0.93 24.70
C PHE A 111 28.56 -1.74 24.26
N GLN A 112 29.40 -2.12 25.22
CA GLN A 112 30.60 -2.89 24.95
C GLN A 112 30.25 -4.37 24.76
N ALA A 113 30.69 -4.97 23.65
CA ALA A 113 30.50 -6.38 23.38
C ALA A 113 31.51 -7.23 24.18
N LYS A 114 31.12 -7.69 25.37
CA LYS A 114 31.82 -8.69 26.18
C LYS A 114 31.22 -10.07 25.93
N GLU A 115 32.04 -11.10 26.05
CA GLU A 115 31.58 -12.49 25.94
C GLU A 115 30.46 -12.77 26.95
N GLY A 116 29.35 -13.32 26.46
CA GLY A 116 28.18 -13.65 27.28
C GLY A 116 26.85 -13.46 26.56
N ILE A 117 25.79 -13.44 27.37
CA ILE A 117 24.40 -13.36 26.91
C ILE A 117 23.79 -12.08 27.47
N ALA A 118 23.21 -11.26 26.61
CA ALA A 118 22.49 -10.05 26.98
C ALA A 118 21.01 -10.19 26.63
N GLU A 119 20.13 -9.95 27.59
CA GLU A 119 18.68 -10.07 27.43
C GLU A 119 18.05 -8.69 27.46
N PHE A 120 17.34 -8.36 26.38
CA PHE A 120 16.74 -7.04 26.19
C PHE A 120 15.24 -7.14 25.94
N THR A 121 14.54 -6.15 26.45
CA THR A 121 13.16 -5.83 26.09
C THR A 121 13.13 -4.48 25.37
N LEU A 122 12.53 -4.46 24.18
CA LEU A 122 12.24 -3.26 23.39
C LEU A 122 10.73 -2.98 23.43
N ASN A 123 10.34 -1.78 23.83
CA ASN A 123 8.95 -1.32 23.77
C ASN A 123 8.84 -0.19 22.75
N GLY A 124 7.97 -0.36 21.76
CA GLY A 124 7.79 0.61 20.69
C GLY A 124 6.42 0.52 20.05
N MET A 125 6.09 1.52 19.24
CA MET A 125 4.89 1.58 18.42
C MET A 125 5.29 1.61 16.95
N ILE A 126 4.59 0.87 16.10
CA ILE A 126 4.78 0.99 14.65
C ILE A 126 4.17 2.32 14.20
N PRO A 127 4.86 3.14 13.39
CA PRO A 127 4.28 4.38 12.87
C PRO A 127 2.92 4.12 12.23
N GLY A 128 1.95 5.00 12.51
CA GLY A 128 0.56 4.82 12.06
C GLY A 128 0.37 5.02 10.56
N ASP A 129 1.22 5.86 9.94
CA ASP A 129 1.15 6.26 8.54
C ASP A 129 2.04 5.40 7.63
N ILE A 130 2.74 4.40 8.17
CA ILE A 130 3.72 3.65 7.38
C ILE A 130 3.09 2.92 6.19
N THR A 131 1.87 2.41 6.31
CA THR A 131 1.18 1.73 5.21
C THR A 131 0.35 2.68 4.34
N GLU A 132 0.24 3.96 4.73
CA GLU A 132 -0.64 4.95 4.11
C GLU A 132 0.16 5.91 3.23
N GLN A 133 -0.26 6.04 1.98
CA GLN A 133 0.28 7.04 1.06
C GLN A 133 -0.84 7.91 0.52
N GLN A 134 -0.77 9.21 0.80
CA GLN A 134 -1.73 10.17 0.26
C GLN A 134 -1.34 10.58 -1.17
N LEU A 135 -2.18 10.23 -2.15
CA LEU A 135 -2.04 10.72 -3.52
C LEU A 135 -2.69 12.09 -3.67
N GLN A 136 -1.84 13.13 -3.70
CA GLN A 136 -2.28 14.53 -3.75
C GLN A 136 -3.11 14.85 -5.00
N ASP A 137 -2.84 14.18 -6.13
CA ASP A 137 -3.51 14.43 -7.41
C ASP A 137 -4.98 14.02 -7.43
N ILE A 138 -5.35 13.02 -6.63
CA ILE A 138 -6.71 12.46 -6.59
C ILE A 138 -7.36 12.55 -5.21
N GLN A 139 -6.68 13.14 -4.22
CA GLN A 139 -7.12 13.25 -2.83
C GLN A 139 -7.58 11.91 -2.22
N LYS A 140 -6.86 10.83 -2.55
CA LYS A 140 -7.12 9.48 -2.00
C LYS A 140 -5.93 8.98 -1.21
N THR A 141 -6.24 8.21 -0.18
CA THR A 141 -5.24 7.42 0.56
C THR A 141 -5.12 6.06 -0.10
N VAL A 142 -3.89 5.64 -0.32
CA VAL A 142 -3.53 4.33 -0.83
C VAL A 142 -2.91 3.55 0.30
N HIS A 143 -3.35 2.32 0.48
CA HIS A 143 -2.86 1.41 1.51
C HIS A 143 -1.97 0.36 0.87
N SER A 144 -0.82 0.07 1.48
CA SER A 144 0.11 -0.95 0.99
C SER A 144 0.82 -1.64 2.14
N LEU A 145 1.03 -2.95 2.01
CA LEU A 145 1.89 -3.70 2.92
C LEU A 145 3.32 -3.18 2.78
N GLN A 146 3.97 -2.91 3.91
CA GLN A 146 5.35 -2.42 3.92
C GLN A 146 6.26 -3.30 4.77
N GLN A 147 7.50 -3.48 4.31
CA GLN A 147 8.54 -4.09 5.13
C GLN A 147 9.14 -3.02 6.04
N PHE A 148 9.21 -3.31 7.34
CA PHE A 148 9.70 -2.38 8.35
C PHE A 148 10.71 -3.07 9.26
N SER A 149 11.87 -2.46 9.43
CA SER A 149 12.91 -2.93 10.35
C SER A 149 12.60 -2.47 11.77
N ILE A 150 12.30 -3.42 12.65
CA ILE A 150 11.97 -3.14 14.06
C ILE A 150 13.21 -3.11 14.94
N LEU A 151 14.23 -3.90 14.61
CA LEU A 151 15.46 -4.01 15.37
C LEU A 151 16.65 -4.16 14.43
N ILE A 152 17.62 -3.28 14.58
CA ILE A 152 18.89 -3.31 13.85
C ILE A 152 20.01 -3.47 14.87
N LEU A 153 20.80 -4.52 14.71
CA LEU A 153 22.02 -4.78 15.44
C LEU A 153 23.20 -4.44 14.53
N SER A 154 23.99 -3.44 14.90
CA SER A 154 25.18 -3.04 14.15
C SER A 154 26.38 -2.83 15.06
N LEU A 155 27.57 -2.76 14.46
CA LEU A 155 28.77 -2.28 15.12
C LEU A 155 28.83 -0.75 15.09
N GLU A 156 29.63 -0.15 15.96
CA GLU A 156 29.94 1.30 15.92
C GLU A 156 30.52 1.74 14.57
N SER A 157 31.17 0.82 13.84
CA SER A 157 31.63 1.01 12.46
C SER A 157 30.50 1.11 11.41
N MET A 158 29.24 0.98 11.83
CA MET A 158 28.02 0.88 11.01
C MET A 158 27.89 -0.41 10.19
N GLU A 159 28.67 -1.45 10.49
CA GLU A 159 28.46 -2.77 9.92
C GLU A 159 27.22 -3.43 10.57
N ILE A 160 26.24 -3.81 9.74
CA ILE A 160 25.01 -4.47 10.22
C ILE A 160 25.32 -5.95 10.48
N LEU A 161 25.13 -6.38 11.72
CA LEU A 161 25.29 -7.77 12.15
C LEU A 161 23.99 -8.56 11.96
N ASP A 162 22.85 -7.96 12.30
CA ASP A 162 21.52 -8.55 12.13
C ASP A 162 20.45 -7.44 11.98
N ASP A 163 19.39 -7.75 11.24
CA ASP A 163 18.24 -6.88 11.00
C ASP A 163 16.96 -7.71 11.04
N LYS A 164 16.05 -7.36 11.94
CA LYS A 164 14.73 -7.98 12.04
C LYS A 164 13.70 -7.09 11.34
N THR A 165 13.24 -7.57 10.20
CA THR A 165 12.21 -6.93 9.38
C THR A 165 10.87 -7.67 9.52
N TYR A 166 9.79 -6.89 9.58
CA TYR A 166 8.42 -7.38 9.64
C TYR A 166 7.58 -6.80 8.51
N THR A 167 6.58 -7.55 8.06
CA THR A 167 5.56 -7.01 7.18
C THR A 167 4.50 -6.32 8.02
N ILE A 168 4.32 -5.02 7.78
CA ILE A 168 3.33 -4.18 8.43
C ILE A 168 2.08 -4.12 7.54
N THR A 169 0.92 -4.28 8.18
CA THR A 169 -0.41 -4.08 7.61
C THR A 169 -1.14 -2.97 8.38
N ASP A 170 -2.27 -2.51 7.87
CA ASP A 170 -3.18 -1.65 8.61
C ASP A 170 -4.55 -2.29 8.81
N GLN A 171 -5.39 -1.59 9.57
CA GLN A 171 -6.75 -2.01 9.85
C GLN A 171 -7.63 -2.05 8.59
N THR A 172 -7.36 -1.22 7.58
CA THR A 172 -8.13 -1.15 6.34
C THR A 172 -7.88 -2.41 5.50
N ILE A 173 -6.62 -2.79 5.31
CA ILE A 173 -6.21 -4.03 4.63
C ILE A 173 -6.83 -5.25 5.33
N ILE A 174 -6.71 -5.35 6.65
CA ILE A 174 -7.30 -6.45 7.44
C ILE A 174 -8.82 -6.50 7.26
N THR A 175 -9.49 -5.34 7.27
CA THR A 175 -10.95 -5.26 7.10
C THR A 175 -11.36 -5.76 5.71
N TYR A 176 -10.62 -5.36 4.68
CA TYR A 176 -10.84 -5.85 3.32
C TYR A 176 -10.65 -7.36 3.21
N GLU A 177 -9.56 -7.92 3.74
CA GLU A 177 -9.27 -9.36 3.66
C GLU A 177 -10.37 -10.19 4.34
N ASN A 178 -10.80 -9.78 5.53
CA ASN A 178 -11.90 -10.42 6.24
C ASN A 178 -13.21 -10.34 5.44
N LEU A 179 -13.54 -9.16 4.91
CA LEU A 179 -14.74 -8.96 4.10
C LEU A 179 -14.71 -9.82 2.84
N LEU A 180 -13.59 -9.86 2.12
CA LEU A 180 -13.42 -10.68 0.93
C LEU A 180 -13.60 -12.17 1.24
N SER A 181 -13.00 -12.64 2.33
CA SER A 181 -13.14 -14.02 2.81
C SER A 181 -14.60 -14.36 3.11
N ASP A 182 -15.30 -13.49 3.86
CA ASP A 182 -16.72 -13.67 4.20
C ASP A 182 -17.60 -13.69 2.94
N LYS A 183 -17.39 -12.76 1.99
CA LYS A 183 -18.15 -12.73 0.74
C LYS A 183 -17.90 -13.96 -0.12
N ARG A 184 -16.65 -14.42 -0.24
CA ARG A 184 -16.33 -15.65 -0.97
C ARG A 184 -17.01 -16.87 -0.35
N LYS A 185 -17.04 -16.94 0.98
CA LYS A 185 -17.75 -17.99 1.70
C LYS A 185 -19.25 -17.96 1.37
N ILE A 186 -19.90 -16.81 1.50
CA ILE A 186 -21.34 -16.65 1.18
C ILE A 186 -21.64 -17.05 -0.27
N LEU A 187 -20.80 -16.63 -1.23
CA LEU A 187 -20.96 -16.93 -2.65
C LEU A 187 -20.76 -18.41 -3.00
N SER A 188 -20.00 -19.15 -2.20
CA SER A 188 -19.77 -20.59 -2.39
C SER A 188 -20.79 -21.47 -1.67
N GLU A 189 -21.35 -21.00 -0.56
CA GLU A 189 -22.31 -21.76 0.26
C GLU A 189 -23.78 -21.50 -0.12
N THR A 190 -24.10 -20.36 -0.75
CA THR A 190 -25.49 -19.99 -1.06
C THR A 190 -25.90 -20.40 -2.47
N SER A 191 -27.04 -21.09 -2.62
CA SER A 191 -27.62 -21.35 -3.94
C SER A 191 -28.24 -20.06 -4.50
N MET A 192 -27.64 -19.52 -5.55
CA MET A 192 -28.03 -18.23 -6.13
C MET A 192 -28.31 -18.39 -7.63
N ASP A 193 -29.13 -17.50 -8.19
CA ASP A 193 -29.29 -17.42 -9.65
C ASP A 193 -27.94 -17.10 -10.32
N ALA A 194 -27.69 -17.75 -11.46
CA ALA A 194 -26.40 -17.68 -12.16
C ALA A 194 -25.97 -16.25 -12.48
N LYS A 195 -26.91 -15.34 -12.77
CA LYS A 195 -26.58 -13.94 -13.10
C LYS A 195 -26.16 -13.13 -11.88
N TYR A 196 -26.74 -13.45 -10.70
CA TYR A 196 -26.32 -12.82 -9.45
C TYR A 196 -24.95 -13.33 -9.01
N SER A 197 -24.66 -14.62 -9.22
CA SER A 197 -23.32 -15.17 -9.00
C SER A 197 -22.28 -14.51 -9.92
N GLU A 198 -22.58 -14.38 -11.22
CA GLU A 198 -21.70 -13.70 -12.20
C GLU A 198 -21.44 -12.23 -11.84
N LEU A 199 -22.49 -11.50 -11.46
CA LEU A 199 -22.37 -10.11 -11.02
C LEU A 199 -21.51 -10.01 -9.75
N ALA A 200 -21.76 -10.86 -8.74
CA ALA A 200 -21.03 -10.83 -7.49
C ALA A 200 -19.55 -11.19 -7.69
N LEU A 201 -19.24 -12.16 -8.56
CA LEU A 201 -17.87 -12.49 -8.95
C LEU A 201 -17.19 -11.33 -9.69
N SER A 202 -17.93 -10.61 -10.55
CA SER A 202 -17.41 -9.43 -11.24
C SER A 202 -17.08 -8.29 -10.25
N ILE A 203 -17.93 -8.08 -9.25
CA ILE A 203 -17.70 -7.12 -8.16
C ILE A 203 -16.46 -7.50 -7.34
N VAL A 204 -16.30 -8.78 -7.01
CA VAL A 204 -15.11 -9.29 -6.31
C VAL A 204 -13.85 -9.05 -7.14
N ASN A 205 -13.86 -9.37 -8.43
CA ASN A 205 -12.71 -9.19 -9.31
C ASN A 205 -12.32 -7.71 -9.49
N GLU A 206 -13.31 -6.81 -9.58
CA GLU A 206 -13.07 -5.37 -9.61
C GLU A 206 -12.51 -4.87 -8.28
N ALA A 207 -13.01 -5.36 -7.14
CA ALA A 207 -12.47 -5.02 -5.83
C ALA A 207 -11.01 -5.47 -5.69
N GLU A 208 -10.67 -6.69 -6.14
CA GLU A 208 -9.29 -7.16 -6.17
C GLU A 208 -8.40 -6.29 -7.08
N THR A 209 -8.93 -5.87 -8.22
CA THR A 209 -8.22 -4.95 -9.13
C THR A 209 -7.95 -3.61 -8.44
N LEU A 210 -8.92 -3.04 -7.73
CA LEU A 210 -8.74 -1.81 -6.95
C LEU A 210 -7.66 -1.96 -5.86
N THR A 211 -7.62 -3.10 -5.16
CA THR A 211 -6.58 -3.36 -4.16
C THR A 211 -5.19 -3.55 -4.74
N SER A 212 -5.06 -3.96 -6.01
CA SER A 212 -3.76 -4.02 -6.69
C SER A 212 -3.12 -2.64 -6.87
N PHE A 213 -3.93 -1.58 -6.87
CA PHE A 213 -3.50 -0.18 -6.85
C PHE A 213 -3.50 0.43 -5.44
N GLY A 214 -3.79 -0.39 -4.41
CA GLY A 214 -3.88 -0.01 -3.01
C GLY A 214 -5.12 0.81 -2.64
N PHE A 215 -6.16 0.84 -3.48
CA PHE A 215 -7.46 1.48 -3.17
C PHE A 215 -8.34 0.57 -2.32
N TYR A 216 -7.88 0.24 -1.11
CA TYR A 216 -8.61 -0.65 -0.21
C TYR A 216 -9.95 -0.07 0.26
N ASP A 217 -10.05 1.24 0.51
CA ASP A 217 -11.31 1.89 0.88
C ASP A 217 -12.40 1.72 -0.19
N ASP A 218 -12.06 1.97 -1.46
CA ASP A 218 -13.00 1.81 -2.57
C ASP A 218 -13.39 0.34 -2.75
N ALA A 219 -12.43 -0.58 -2.59
CA ALA A 219 -12.66 -2.01 -2.67
C ALA A 219 -13.60 -2.50 -1.55
N ILE A 220 -13.47 -1.99 -0.33
CA ILE A 220 -14.37 -2.29 0.80
C ILE A 220 -15.80 -1.80 0.49
N VAL A 221 -15.94 -0.56 0.00
CA VAL A 221 -17.26 -0.02 -0.40
C VAL A 221 -17.88 -0.90 -1.48
N LEU A 222 -17.09 -1.31 -2.47
CA LEU A 222 -17.55 -2.15 -3.57
C LEU A 222 -17.98 -3.55 -3.08
N LEU A 223 -17.18 -4.23 -2.26
CA LEU A 223 -17.54 -5.52 -1.68
C LEU A 223 -18.76 -5.45 -0.76
N SER A 224 -18.94 -4.33 -0.07
CA SER A 224 -20.10 -4.09 0.82
C SER A 224 -21.42 -3.98 0.05
N THR A 225 -21.39 -3.81 -1.27
CA THR A 225 -22.62 -3.83 -2.11
C THR A 225 -23.21 -5.23 -2.29
N ILE A 226 -22.42 -6.29 -2.06
CA ILE A 226 -22.89 -7.67 -2.14
C ILE A 226 -23.71 -7.95 -0.87
N PRO A 227 -25.00 -8.33 -0.97
CA PRO A 227 -25.82 -8.62 0.21
C PRO A 227 -25.35 -9.88 0.95
N ASN A 228 -25.65 -9.97 2.25
CA ASN A 228 -25.14 -11.05 3.12
C ASN A 228 -26.00 -12.34 3.11
N SER A 229 -27.28 -12.26 2.74
CA SER A 229 -28.21 -13.41 2.85
C SER A 229 -29.44 -13.34 1.94
N ASP A 230 -29.74 -12.18 1.36
CA ASP A 230 -31.03 -11.94 0.68
C ASP A 230 -30.86 -11.99 -0.83
N PHE A 231 -30.31 -13.09 -1.33
CA PHE A 231 -30.26 -13.30 -2.77
C PHE A 231 -31.65 -13.75 -3.25
N PRO A 232 -32.22 -13.08 -4.27
CA PRO A 232 -33.52 -13.49 -4.78
C PRO A 232 -33.43 -14.92 -5.31
N GLU A 233 -34.35 -15.77 -4.85
CA GLU A 233 -34.49 -17.13 -5.35
C GLU A 233 -34.65 -17.10 -6.87
N PRO A 234 -34.05 -18.06 -7.61
CA PRO A 234 -34.10 -18.09 -9.07
C PRO A 234 -35.57 -18.05 -9.55
N PRO A 235 -36.00 -17.02 -10.30
CA PRO A 235 -37.41 -16.86 -10.57
C PRO A 235 -37.86 -17.83 -11.67
N MET A 236 -38.81 -18.71 -11.34
CA MET A 236 -39.53 -19.46 -12.37
C MET A 236 -40.53 -18.52 -13.07
N THR A 237 -40.16 -18.02 -14.25
CA THR A 237 -41.03 -17.53 -15.36
C THR A 237 -41.59 -16.08 -15.38
N THR A 238 -41.28 -15.19 -14.42
CA THR A 238 -41.62 -13.74 -14.49
C THR A 238 -40.46 -12.83 -14.94
N THR A 239 -39.35 -13.43 -15.36
CA THR A 239 -38.02 -12.79 -15.56
C THR A 239 -37.90 -11.82 -16.73
N LEU A 240 -38.76 -11.83 -17.74
CA LEU A 240 -38.49 -11.04 -18.95
C LEU A 240 -38.85 -9.55 -18.82
N TYR A 241 -39.98 -9.24 -18.17
CA TYR A 241 -40.46 -7.85 -18.07
C TYR A 241 -39.80 -7.06 -16.92
N MET A 242 -39.45 -7.73 -15.81
CA MET A 242 -38.79 -7.08 -14.68
C MET A 242 -37.28 -6.88 -14.92
N ALA A 243 -36.62 -7.81 -15.64
CA ALA A 243 -35.23 -7.66 -16.05
C ALA A 243 -35.05 -6.45 -16.97
N ALA A 244 -35.98 -6.22 -17.91
CA ALA A 244 -35.94 -5.02 -18.75
C ALA A 244 -36.00 -3.74 -17.90
N SER A 245 -36.91 -3.65 -16.93
CA SER A 245 -37.01 -2.45 -16.07
C SER A 245 -35.80 -2.22 -15.17
N ILE A 246 -35.18 -3.29 -14.63
CA ILE A 246 -34.03 -3.21 -13.73
C ILE A 246 -32.75 -2.86 -14.52
N SER A 247 -32.57 -3.45 -15.71
CA SER A 247 -31.48 -3.08 -16.62
C SER A 247 -31.60 -1.61 -17.05
N PHE A 248 -32.80 -1.13 -17.37
CA PHE A 248 -33.02 0.28 -17.69
C PHE A 248 -32.74 1.22 -16.50
N ALA A 249 -33.09 0.82 -15.27
CA ALA A 249 -32.82 1.61 -14.07
C ALA A 249 -31.31 1.72 -13.78
N LEU A 250 -30.56 0.61 -13.90
CA LEU A 250 -29.10 0.58 -13.75
C LEU A 250 -28.39 1.40 -14.84
N ILE A 251 -28.80 1.24 -16.10
CA ILE A 251 -28.27 2.04 -17.21
C ILE A 251 -28.57 3.53 -17.01
N SER A 252 -29.76 3.87 -16.50
CA SER A 252 -30.12 5.25 -16.18
C SER A 252 -29.29 5.83 -15.03
N LEU A 253 -28.95 5.03 -14.03
CA LEU A 253 -28.08 5.43 -12.91
C LEU A 253 -26.64 5.68 -13.39
N ILE A 254 -26.12 4.79 -14.24
CA ILE A 254 -24.80 4.94 -14.86
C ILE A 254 -24.77 6.19 -15.77
N LEU A 255 -25.81 6.41 -16.57
CA LEU A 255 -25.94 7.60 -17.41
C LEU A 255 -26.08 8.88 -16.59
N ALA A 256 -26.83 8.86 -15.48
CA ALA A 256 -26.95 10.01 -14.58
C ALA A 256 -25.59 10.35 -13.93
N PHE A 257 -24.85 9.34 -13.50
CA PHE A 257 -23.50 9.50 -12.95
C PHE A 257 -22.51 10.02 -14.01
N LEU A 258 -22.53 9.45 -15.22
CA LEU A 258 -21.71 9.92 -16.34
C LEU A 258 -22.10 11.35 -16.75
N PHE A 259 -23.39 11.71 -16.72
CA PHE A 259 -23.86 13.06 -17.02
C PHE A 259 -23.43 14.06 -15.95
N TYR A 260 -23.48 13.68 -14.68
CA TYR A 260 -22.95 14.48 -13.59
C TYR A 260 -21.44 14.71 -13.77
N ARG A 261 -20.68 13.66 -14.10
CA ARG A 261 -19.22 13.72 -14.38
C ARG A 261 -18.88 14.50 -15.66
N ALA A 262 -19.72 14.42 -16.70
CA ALA A 262 -19.54 15.17 -17.94
C ALA A 262 -19.88 16.66 -17.76
N ARG A 263 -20.89 16.98 -16.96
CA ARG A 263 -21.27 18.36 -16.63
C ARG A 263 -20.21 19.07 -15.80
N THR A 264 -19.55 18.38 -14.87
CA THR A 264 -18.40 18.92 -14.14
C THR A 264 -17.18 19.13 -15.04
N SER A 265 -16.96 18.29 -16.06
CA SER A 265 -15.89 18.51 -17.05
C SER A 265 -16.18 19.66 -18.03
N ASN A 266 -17.45 19.91 -18.40
CA ASN A 266 -17.84 21.01 -19.29
C ASN A 266 -17.87 22.39 -18.61
N SER A 267 -17.82 22.45 -17.27
CA SER A 267 -17.67 23.70 -16.50
C SER A 267 -16.39 24.46 -16.85
N PHE A 268 -15.36 23.78 -17.38
CA PHE A 268 -14.10 24.40 -17.76
C PHE A 268 -14.08 24.97 -19.19
N LEU A 269 -14.99 24.53 -20.07
CA LEU A 269 -15.10 25.07 -21.45
C LEU A 269 -16.12 26.21 -21.56
N VAL A 270 -17.22 26.18 -20.79
CA VAL A 270 -18.22 27.27 -20.78
C VAL A 270 -17.64 28.56 -20.19
N SER A 271 -16.73 28.48 -19.22
CA SER A 271 -16.05 29.66 -18.68
C SER A 271 -15.09 30.30 -19.71
N TYR A 272 -14.46 29.50 -20.59
CA TYR A 272 -13.57 30.00 -21.63
C TYR A 272 -14.31 30.65 -22.82
N VAL A 273 -15.53 30.19 -23.11
CA VAL A 273 -16.40 30.76 -24.15
C VAL A 273 -17.11 32.02 -23.65
N ASN A 274 -17.54 32.07 -22.40
CA ASN A 274 -18.20 33.25 -21.82
C ASN A 274 -17.24 34.43 -21.62
N ASP A 275 -15.97 34.16 -21.27
CA ASP A 275 -14.95 35.21 -21.14
C ASP A 275 -14.46 35.75 -22.51
N LYS A 276 -14.61 34.95 -23.58
CA LYS A 276 -14.42 35.38 -24.98
C LYS A 276 -15.63 36.13 -25.54
N ALA A 277 -16.85 35.75 -25.19
CA ALA A 277 -18.08 36.44 -25.59
C ALA A 277 -18.17 37.85 -24.96
N ASN A 278 -17.83 38.00 -23.68
CA ASN A 278 -17.79 39.32 -23.03
C ASN A 278 -16.70 40.24 -23.61
N ARG A 279 -15.57 39.70 -24.08
CA ARG A 279 -14.55 40.47 -24.81
C ARG A 279 -15.00 40.82 -26.23
N LEU A 280 -15.81 39.99 -26.88
CA LEU A 280 -16.39 40.26 -28.19
C LEU A 280 -17.45 41.37 -28.08
N ASP A 281 -18.33 41.34 -27.08
CA ASP A 281 -19.32 42.39 -26.82
C ASP A 281 -18.66 43.72 -26.47
N LEU A 282 -17.54 43.70 -25.75
CA LEU A 282 -16.78 44.92 -25.44
C LEU A 282 -16.07 45.51 -26.68
N VAL A 283 -15.73 44.67 -27.67
CA VAL A 283 -15.26 45.10 -29.01
C VAL A 283 -16.43 45.55 -29.90
N LEU A 284 -17.60 44.94 -29.77
CA LEU A 284 -18.82 45.27 -30.53
C LEU A 284 -19.43 46.59 -30.07
N VAL A 285 -19.40 46.89 -28.76
CA VAL A 285 -19.75 48.21 -28.20
C VAL A 285 -18.75 49.29 -28.62
N ARG A 286 -17.46 48.93 -28.80
CA ARG A 286 -16.45 49.84 -29.39
C ARG A 286 -16.66 50.02 -30.90
N ALA A 287 -17.13 49.01 -31.63
CA ALA A 287 -17.45 49.07 -33.06
C ALA A 287 -18.76 49.83 -33.34
N GLN A 288 -19.81 49.65 -32.53
CA GLN A 288 -21.07 50.40 -32.62
C GLN A 288 -20.90 51.90 -32.38
N ARG A 289 -19.84 52.30 -31.68
CA ARG A 289 -19.50 53.72 -31.50
C ARG A 289 -18.77 54.32 -32.71
N ILE A 290 -18.23 53.47 -33.59
CA ILE A 290 -17.50 53.88 -34.80
C ILE A 290 -18.44 53.98 -36.01
N ASP A 291 -19.63 53.36 -36.00
CA ASP A 291 -20.43 53.23 -37.23
C ASP A 291 -21.85 53.81 -37.17
N LYS A 292 -21.96 55.06 -36.70
CA LYS A 292 -23.14 55.90 -36.95
C LYS A 292 -23.20 56.38 -38.41
N GLU A 293 -22.10 56.26 -39.13
CA GLU A 293 -21.92 56.70 -40.51
C GLU A 293 -22.51 55.68 -41.50
N LEU A 294 -22.22 54.38 -41.34
CA LEU A 294 -22.77 53.33 -42.21
C LEU A 294 -24.29 53.14 -42.12
N ALA A 295 -24.90 53.38 -40.95
CA ALA A 295 -26.37 53.35 -40.80
C ALA A 295 -27.05 54.45 -41.62
N THR A 296 -26.38 55.60 -41.79
CA THR A 296 -26.92 56.73 -42.54
C THR A 296 -26.81 56.49 -44.06
N GLU A 297 -25.75 55.82 -44.52
CA GLU A 297 -25.59 55.43 -45.93
C GLU A 297 -26.59 54.35 -46.35
N ILE A 298 -26.86 53.36 -45.48
CA ILE A 298 -27.85 52.30 -45.77
C ILE A 298 -29.27 52.88 -45.84
N GLU A 299 -29.60 53.85 -44.98
CA GLU A 299 -30.90 54.52 -45.00
C GLU A 299 -31.07 55.45 -46.22
N SER A 300 -29.97 56.05 -46.69
CA SER A 300 -29.93 56.81 -47.95
C SER A 300 -30.18 55.92 -49.16
N ILE A 301 -29.48 54.79 -49.26
CA ILE A 301 -29.62 53.83 -50.37
C ILE A 301 -31.02 53.20 -50.38
N LYS A 302 -31.58 52.91 -49.19
CA LYS A 302 -32.96 52.41 -49.08
C LYS A 302 -33.99 53.43 -49.60
N LYS A 303 -33.82 54.71 -49.30
CA LYS A 303 -34.72 55.78 -49.79
C LYS A 303 -34.62 56.03 -51.30
N GLU A 304 -33.44 55.85 -51.89
CA GLU A 304 -33.29 55.95 -53.35
C GLU A 304 -33.95 54.79 -54.10
N LEU A 305 -33.91 53.58 -53.55
CA LEU A 305 -34.56 52.40 -54.13
C LEU A 305 -36.09 52.44 -54.03
N GLU A 306 -36.64 53.00 -52.94
CA GLU A 306 -38.09 53.12 -52.71
C GLU A 306 -38.75 54.18 -53.61
N HIS A 307 -37.96 55.03 -54.29
CA HIS A 307 -38.45 56.09 -55.18
C HIS A 307 -38.38 55.73 -56.67
N LEU A 308 -37.82 54.55 -57.00
CA LEU A 308 -37.70 54.00 -58.37
C LEU A 308 -38.68 52.85 -58.65
N GLU A 309 -39.53 52.50 -57.68
CA GLU A 309 -40.74 51.66 -57.83
C GLU A 309 -42.00 52.54 -57.84
#